data_AF-F4CAD4-F1
#
_entry.id   AF-F4CAD4-F1
#
_cell.length_a   1.000
_cell.length_b   1.000
_cell.length_c   1.000
_cell.angle_alpha   90.00
_cell.angle_beta   90.00
_cell.angle_gamma   90.00
#
_symmetry.space_group_name_H-M   'P 1'
#
loop_
_entity.id
_entity.type
_entity.pdbx_description
1 polymer ?
#
loop_
_entity_poly.entity_id
_entity_poly.type
_entity_poly.pdbx_seq_one_letter_code
_entity_poly.pdbx_strand_id
1 'polypeptide(L)' 'MKKILHIISSPKKANSASRVLGKKVAEKLKEKFQHVEIKEYDLNTIPHLSESHINAFFTSTENRTDV' A
#
# COMPACT_ATOMS: atom_id res chain seq x y z
N MET A 1 17.65 -6.01 -7.27
CA MET A 1 16.37 -6.51 -6.73
C MET A 1 15.28 -5.49 -6.99
N LYS A 2 14.17 -5.85 -7.67
CA LYS A 2 13.05 -4.93 -7.90
C LYS A 2 12.02 -5.07 -6.78
N LYS A 3 11.59 -3.97 -6.18
CA LYS A 3 10.51 -3.95 -5.19
C LYS A 3 9.31 -3.21 -5.75
N ILE A 4 8.14 -3.84 -5.70
CA ILE A 4 6.90 -3.30 -6.27
C ILE A 4 5.85 -3.29 -5.17
N LEU A 5 5.20 -2.15 -4.99
CA LEU A 5 4.02 -2.01 -4.14
C LEU A 5 2.77 -2.01 -5.03
N HIS A 6 1.95 -3.04 -4.90
CA HIS A 6 0.66 -3.15 -5.57
C HIS A 6 -0.43 -2.60 -4.64
N ILE A 7 -0.80 -1.34 -4.86
CA ILE A 7 -1.85 -0.66 -4.08
C ILE A 7 -3.21 -0.98 -4.68
N ILE A 8 -4.12 -1.45 -3.84
CA ILE A 8 -5.46 -1.85 -4.26
C ILE A 8 -6.49 -0.93 -3.59
N SER A 9 -7.18 -0.13 -4.39
CA SER A 9 -8.15 0.88 -3.91
C SER A 9 -9.62 0.48 -4.11
N SER A 10 -9.91 -0.54 -4.92
CA SER A 10 -11.30 -0.89 -5.20
C SER A 10 -11.94 -1.66 -4.04
N PRO A 11 -13.13 -1.23 -3.56
CA PRO A 11 -13.83 -1.91 -2.47
C PRO A 11 -14.62 -3.14 -2.92
N LYS A 12 -14.84 -3.32 -4.23
CA LYS A 12 -15.72 -4.35 -4.77
C LYS A 12 -15.14 -5.78 -4.72
N LYS A 13 -13.98 -6.00 -4.08
CA LYS A 13 -13.31 -7.30 -3.91
C LYS A 13 -13.33 -8.16 -5.19
N ALA A 14 -13.94 -9.35 -5.14
CA ALA A 14 -14.00 -10.28 -6.28
C ALA A 14 -14.81 -9.74 -7.48
N ASN A 15 -15.73 -8.79 -7.25
CA ASN A 15 -16.54 -8.15 -8.29
C ASN A 15 -15.84 -6.92 -8.92
N SER A 16 -14.54 -6.74 -8.66
CA SER A 16 -13.76 -5.62 -9.17
C SER A 16 -12.89 -6.04 -10.36
N ALA A 17 -13.24 -5.55 -11.55
CA ALA A 17 -12.43 -5.78 -12.76
C ALA A 17 -11.00 -5.25 -12.61
N SER A 18 -10.80 -4.10 -11.94
CA SER A 18 -9.47 -3.53 -11.74
C SER A 18 -8.61 -4.38 -10.80
N ARG A 19 -9.18 -5.01 -9.77
CA ARG A 19 -8.44 -5.96 -8.90
C ARG A 19 -8.00 -7.21 -9.65
N VAL A 20 -8.89 -7.76 -10.47
CA VAL A 20 -8.58 -8.93 -11.31
C VAL A 20 -7.44 -8.61 -12.28
N LEU A 21 -7.51 -7.46 -12.95
CA LEU A 21 -6.46 -7.02 -13.86
C LEU A 21 -5.13 -6.77 -13.14
N GLY A 22 -5.15 -6.03 -12.03
CA GLY A 22 -3.94 -5.73 -11.24
C GLY A 22 -3.23 -6.99 -10.75
N LYS A 23 -3.99 -7.99 -10.26
CA LYS A 23 -3.44 -9.29 -9.86
C LYS A 23 -2.77 -10.01 -11.04
N LYS A 24 -3.42 -10.07 -12.20
CA LYS A 24 -2.83 -10.67 -13.42
C LYS A 24 -1.55 -9.96 -13.85
N VAL A 25 -1.49 -8.63 -13.74
CA VAL A 25 -0.27 -7.86 -14.02
C VAL A 25 0.84 -8.24 -13.04
N ALA A 26 0.55 -8.31 -11.73
CA ALA A 26 1.52 -8.72 -10.73
C ALA A 26 2.07 -10.14 -10.97
N GLU A 27 1.21 -11.08 -11.35
CA GLU A 27 1.61 -12.45 -11.74
C GLU A 27 2.57 -12.44 -12.94
N LYS A 28 2.22 -11.69 -14.00
CA LYS A 28 3.08 -11.56 -15.20
C LYS A 28 4.44 -10.91 -14.90
N LEU A 29 4.48 -9.97 -13.95
CA LEU A 29 5.74 -9.36 -13.51
C LEU A 29 6.64 -10.36 -12.77
N LYS A 30 6.07 -11.25 -11.94
CA LYS A 30 6.80 -12.33 -11.28
C LYS A 30 7.36 -13.33 -12.30
N GLU A 31 6.60 -13.67 -13.33
CA GLU A 31 7.06 -14.55 -14.42
C GLU A 31 8.20 -13.93 -15.22
N LYS A 32 8.12 -12.62 -15.51
CA LYS A 32 9.08 -11.91 -16.36
C LYS A 32 10.41 -11.62 -15.66
N PHE A 33 10.43 -11.46 -14.34
CA PHE A 33 11.61 -11.03 -13.60
C PHE A 33 12.00 -12.06 -12.53
N GLN A 34 13.19 -12.67 -12.68
CA GLN A 34 13.72 -13.66 -11.73
C GLN A 34 13.91 -13.15 -10.29
N HIS A 35 13.98 -11.83 -10.08
CA HIS A 35 14.26 -11.25 -8.78
C HIS A 35 13.42 -9.98 -8.53
N VAL A 36 12.11 -10.20 -8.34
CA VAL A 36 11.12 -9.18 -8.00
C VAL A 36 10.38 -9.53 -6.71
N GLU A 37 10.30 -8.56 -5.80
CA GLU A 37 9.49 -8.60 -4.59
C GLU A 37 8.23 -7.77 -4.84
N ILE A 38 7.05 -8.36 -4.69
CA ILE A 38 5.77 -7.65 -4.84
C ILE A 38 5.03 -7.71 -3.50
N LYS A 39 4.76 -6.54 -2.90
CA LYS A 39 3.95 -6.38 -1.71
C LYS A 39 2.58 -5.82 -2.10
N GLU A 40 1.51 -6.48 -1.69
CA GLU A 40 0.15 -5.97 -1.88
C GLU A 40 -0.27 -5.14 -0.67
N TYR A 41 -0.97 -4.03 -0.91
CA TYR A 41 -1.53 -3.18 0.13
C TYR A 41 -2.97 -2.81 -0.24
N ASP A 42 -3.92 -3.35 0.51
CA ASP A 42 -5.35 -3.13 0.30
C ASP A 42 -5.83 -1.93 1.14
N LEU A 43 -6.34 -0.89 0.48
CA LEU A 43 -6.77 0.34 1.12
C LEU A 43 -8.18 0.25 1.74
N ASN A 44 -8.82 -0.91 1.75
CA ASN A 44 -10.17 -1.07 2.32
C ASN A 44 -10.24 -0.80 3.83
N THR A 45 -9.12 -0.85 4.56
CA THR A 45 -9.07 -0.62 6.00
C THR A 45 -7.91 0.30 6.35
N ILE A 46 -7.96 1.55 5.88
CA ILE A 46 -7.02 2.59 6.31
C ILE A 46 -7.62 3.40 7.47
N PRO A 47 -6.84 3.70 8.52
CA PRO A 47 -7.31 4.53 9.61
C PRO A 47 -7.62 5.93 9.09
N HIS A 48 -8.69 6.55 9.60
CA HIS A 48 -8.96 7.94 9.34
C HIS A 48 -7.87 8.83 9.97
N LEU A 49 -7.55 9.93 9.30
CA LEU A 49 -6.71 10.96 9.89
C LEU A 49 -7.49 11.62 11.04
N SER A 50 -6.83 11.75 12.18
CA SER A 50 -7.32 12.49 13.35
C SER A 50 -6.45 13.73 13.51
N GLU A 51 -6.91 14.67 14.35
CA GLU A 51 -6.12 15.83 14.72
C GLU A 51 -4.77 15.43 15.35
N SER A 52 -4.73 14.36 16.15
CA SER A 52 -3.47 13.85 16.71
C SER A 52 -2.49 13.37 15.64
N HIS A 53 -2.97 12.70 14.58
CA HIS A 53 -2.13 12.32 13.43
C HIS A 53 -1.57 13.55 12.71
N ILE A 54 -2.38 14.61 12.55
CA ILE A 54 -1.96 15.84 11.88
C ILE A 54 -0.92 16.59 12.73
N ASN A 55 -1.18 16.78 14.02
CA ASN A 55 -0.30 17.47 14.95
C ASN A 55 1.07 16.77 15.08
N ALA A 56 1.10 15.44 14.99
CA ALA A 56 2.35 14.67 14.98
C ALA A 56 3.28 15.06 13.82
N PHE A 57 2.75 15.40 12.63
CA PHE A 57 3.58 15.85 11.49
C PHE A 57 4.29 17.17 11.76
N PHE A 58 3.75 18.02 12.63
CA PHE A 58 4.28 19.34 12.97
C PHE A 58 4.99 19.37 14.33
N THR A 59 5.14 18.23 15.00
CA THR A 59 5.85 18.14 16.27
C THR A 59 7.35 18.31 16.05
N SER A 60 7.94 19.32 16.70
CA SER A 60 9.38 19.61 16.64
C SER A 60 10.19 18.44 17.19
N THR A 61 11.43 18.30 16.73
CA THR A 61 12.26 17.14 17.04
C THR A 61 12.43 16.91 18.54
N GLU A 62 12.58 17.99 19.31
CA GLU A 62 12.73 17.97 20.77
C GLU A 62 11.48 17.51 21.52
N ASN A 63 10.31 17.49 20.86
CA ASN A 63 9.02 17.11 21.46
C ASN A 63 8.46 15.79 20.89
N ARG A 64 9.21 15.05 20.07
CA ARG A 64 8.79 13.75 19.55
C ARG A 64 8.87 12.69 20.64
N THR A 65 7.91 11.78 20.67
CA THR A 65 7.99 10.58 21.51
C THR A 65 9.08 9.64 20.99
N ASP A 66 9.89 9.08 21.90
CA ASP A 66 10.88 8.06 21.56
C ASP A 66 10.20 6.80 20.98
N VAL A 67 10.89 6.13 20.06
CA VAL A 67 10.39 4.98 19.28
C VAL A 67 10.73 3.66 19.95
#